data_AF-A0A349N7D3-F1
#
_entry.id   AF-A0A349N7D3-F1
#
_cell.length_a   1.000
_cell.length_b   1.000
_cell.length_c   1.000
_cell.angle_alpha   90.00
_cell.angle_beta   90.00
_cell.angle_gamma   90.00
#
_symmetry.space_group_name_H-M   'P 1'
#
loop_
_entity.id
_entity.type
_entity.pdbx_description
1 polymer ?
#
loop_
_entity_poly.entity_id
_entity_poly.type
_entity_poly.pdbx_seq_one_letter_code
_entity_poly.pdbx_strand_id
1 'polypeptide(L)'
;MPIAILIENRRIGRYSSDYSACFSELACIIESLVAFYRQEGDMSLNLISNLACFRTRVSFARFLRMRLVASMTLIAAFLGNAASYADYEQGVNAAFDGDYATAYREFSIAAKEGLALAQYNLGILYFTGRGVERDAEEAYRWTSAAAEQGHVAAQFNLATLLMTGEGVTKDASMAVDWYSRAAKAGHPEAASELATLFFDGREVERDRVVAHAWASYAVANKAEGADALLARIERKLDTAELSAARRLFAQWQIAP
;
A
#
# COMPACT_ATOMS: atom_id res chain seq x y z
N MET A 1 17.98 9.87 -7.12
CA MET A 1 16.77 9.46 -7.86
C MET A 1 15.59 10.12 -7.19
N PRO A 2 14.78 10.94 -7.87
CA PRO A 2 13.61 11.53 -7.23
C PRO A 2 12.60 10.41 -6.98
N ILE A 3 12.17 10.31 -5.73
CA ILE A 3 11.17 9.39 -5.19
C ILE A 3 9.97 9.35 -6.15
N ALA A 4 9.59 8.14 -6.55
CA ALA A 4 8.55 7.92 -7.56
C ALA A 4 7.20 8.45 -7.08
N ILE A 5 6.89 9.70 -7.44
CA ILE A 5 5.52 10.21 -7.49
C ILE A 5 4.86 9.51 -8.67
N LEU A 6 4.03 8.50 -8.41
CA LEU A 6 2.94 8.09 -9.28
C LEU A 6 2.06 7.12 -8.51
N ILE A 7 0.95 7.65 -7.99
CA ILE A 7 -0.38 7.04 -8.00
C ILE A 7 -0.32 5.51 -8.01
N GLU A 8 -0.50 4.90 -6.84
CA GLU A 8 -0.58 3.46 -6.62
C GLU A 8 -1.67 2.77 -7.46
N ASN A 9 -2.53 3.54 -8.16
CA ASN A 9 -3.46 3.04 -9.18
C ASN A 9 -2.80 2.52 -10.48
N ARG A 10 -1.48 2.69 -10.73
CA ARG A 10 -0.85 2.06 -11.92
C ARG A 10 -0.69 0.54 -11.82
N ARG A 11 -0.75 -0.08 -10.62
CA ARG A 11 -0.70 -1.55 -10.49
C ARG A 11 -2.06 -2.24 -10.60
N ILE A 12 -3.18 -1.54 -10.43
CA ILE A 12 -4.53 -2.11 -10.58
C ILE A 12 -4.85 -2.38 -12.06
N GLY A 13 -4.20 -1.68 -13.00
CA GLY A 13 -4.40 -1.84 -14.44
C GLY A 13 -3.77 -3.08 -15.09
N ARG A 14 -3.06 -3.96 -14.34
CA ARG A 14 -2.49 -5.22 -14.88
C ARG A 14 -3.09 -6.50 -14.29
N TYR A 15 -3.95 -6.40 -13.28
CA TYR A 15 -4.70 -7.56 -12.78
C TYR A 15 -5.96 -7.87 -13.61
N SER A 16 -6.20 -7.20 -14.74
CA SER A 16 -7.46 -7.31 -15.49
C SER A 16 -7.58 -8.55 -16.39
N SER A 17 -6.59 -9.43 -16.48
CA SER A 17 -6.65 -10.62 -17.36
C SER A 17 -7.01 -11.94 -16.68
N ASP A 18 -6.81 -12.07 -15.35
CA ASP A 18 -6.99 -13.35 -14.64
C ASP A 18 -8.31 -13.47 -13.86
N TYR A 19 -9.18 -12.45 -13.91
CA TYR A 19 -10.50 -12.54 -13.28
C TYR A 19 -11.40 -13.60 -13.92
N SER A 20 -11.13 -14.06 -15.16
CA SER A 20 -11.96 -15.05 -15.85
C SER A 20 -12.05 -16.39 -15.10
N ALA A 21 -10.99 -16.79 -14.39
CA ALA A 21 -10.96 -18.01 -13.58
C ALA A 21 -11.69 -17.84 -12.23
N CYS A 22 -11.71 -16.62 -11.69
CA CYS A 22 -12.43 -16.31 -10.45
C CYS A 22 -13.95 -16.21 -10.68
N PHE A 23 -14.37 -15.84 -11.90
CA PHE A 23 -15.78 -15.80 -12.29
C PHE A 23 -16.44 -17.18 -12.39
N SER A 24 -15.71 -18.26 -12.70
CA SER A 24 -16.30 -19.61 -12.75
C SER A 24 -16.64 -20.17 -11.36
N GLU A 25 -15.83 -19.87 -10.35
CA GLU A 25 -16.09 -20.29 -8.97
C GLU A 25 -17.25 -19.50 -8.35
N LEU A 26 -17.31 -18.19 -8.59
CA LEU A 26 -18.42 -17.33 -8.14
C LEU A 26 -19.75 -17.66 -8.82
N ALA A 27 -19.75 -18.01 -10.10
CA ALA A 27 -20.96 -18.46 -10.80
C ALA A 27 -21.51 -19.76 -10.18
N CYS A 28 -20.63 -20.69 -9.80
CA CYS A 28 -21.01 -21.96 -9.16
C CYS A 28 -21.62 -21.76 -7.76
N ILE A 29 -21.10 -20.79 -6.99
CA ILE A 29 -21.63 -20.39 -5.68
C ILE A 29 -23.02 -19.75 -5.83
N ILE A 30 -23.20 -18.90 -6.84
CA ILE A 30 -24.51 -18.26 -7.10
C ILE A 30 -25.55 -19.30 -7.55
N GLU A 31 -25.20 -20.24 -8.43
CA GLU A 31 -26.10 -21.32 -8.85
C GLU A 31 -26.49 -22.23 -7.67
N SER A 32 -25.54 -22.52 -6.78
CA SER A 32 -25.79 -23.30 -5.55
C SER A 32 -26.70 -22.56 -4.57
N LEU A 33 -26.52 -21.26 -4.39
CA LEU A 33 -27.40 -20.41 -3.58
C LEU A 33 -28.80 -20.30 -4.19
N VAL A 34 -28.92 -20.12 -5.51
CA VAL A 34 -30.21 -20.06 -6.20
C VAL A 34 -30.95 -21.39 -6.11
N ALA A 35 -30.26 -22.53 -6.17
CA ALA A 35 -30.86 -23.85 -5.97
C ALA A 35 -31.31 -24.07 -4.51
N PHE A 36 -30.52 -23.62 -3.54
CA PHE A 36 -30.82 -23.67 -2.11
C PHE A 36 -32.10 -22.86 -1.78
N TYR A 37 -32.18 -21.61 -2.25
CA TYR A 37 -33.37 -20.74 -2.05
C TYR A 37 -34.59 -21.15 -2.90
N ARG A 38 -34.47 -22.13 -3.80
CA ARG A 38 -35.61 -22.70 -4.53
C ARG A 38 -36.31 -23.81 -3.74
N GLN A 39 -35.62 -24.44 -2.79
CA GLN A 39 -36.18 -25.48 -1.92
C GLN A 39 -36.89 -24.90 -0.68
N GLU A 40 -36.40 -23.78 -0.16
CA GLU A 40 -37.02 -23.07 0.96
C GLU A 40 -37.93 -21.97 0.40
N GLY A 41 -39.19 -22.34 0.11
CA GLY A 41 -40.19 -21.51 -0.56
C GLY A 41 -40.68 -20.29 0.21
N ASP A 42 -39.79 -19.33 0.50
CA ASP A 42 -40.21 -18.00 0.94
C ASP A 42 -39.34 -16.90 0.32
N MET A 43 -39.79 -16.42 -0.84
CA MET A 43 -39.25 -15.21 -1.45
C MET A 43 -40.39 -14.20 -1.54
N SER A 44 -40.41 -13.27 -0.58
CA SER A 44 -41.35 -12.15 -0.59
C SER A 44 -41.36 -11.45 -1.96
N LEU A 45 -42.57 -11.15 -2.45
CA LEU A 45 -42.90 -10.55 -3.76
C LEU A 45 -42.09 -9.27 -4.11
N ASN A 46 -41.40 -8.68 -3.15
CA ASN A 46 -40.53 -7.50 -3.32
C ASN A 46 -39.18 -7.79 -4.01
N LEU A 47 -38.71 -9.06 -4.02
CA LEU A 47 -37.45 -9.40 -4.72
C LEU A 47 -37.67 -9.65 -6.23
N ILE A 48 -38.83 -10.19 -6.59
CA ILE A 48 -39.21 -10.47 -7.99
C ILE A 48 -39.47 -9.17 -8.75
N SER A 49 -40.09 -8.17 -8.11
CA SER A 49 -40.30 -6.84 -8.71
C SER A 49 -38.97 -6.11 -8.97
N ASN A 50 -38.00 -6.25 -8.07
CA ASN A 50 -36.66 -5.69 -8.24
C ASN A 50 -35.85 -6.37 -9.35
N LEU A 51 -36.03 -7.69 -9.55
CA LEU A 51 -35.40 -8.43 -10.64
C LEU A 51 -36.04 -8.16 -12.00
N ALA A 52 -37.34 -7.84 -12.05
CA ALA A 52 -38.02 -7.45 -13.29
C ALA A 52 -37.52 -6.10 -13.85
N CYS A 53 -37.05 -5.19 -13.00
CA CYS A 53 -36.45 -3.92 -13.42
C CYS A 53 -35.03 -4.08 -13.99
N PHE A 54 -34.44 -5.28 -13.89
CA PHE A 54 -33.06 -5.56 -14.31
C PHE A 54 -32.88 -5.78 -15.82
N ARG A 55 -33.96 -5.64 -16.60
CA ARG A 55 -33.92 -5.89 -18.05
C ARG A 55 -33.51 -4.67 -18.88
N THR A 56 -33.21 -3.52 -18.27
CA THR A 56 -32.83 -2.31 -19.02
C THR A 56 -31.61 -1.59 -18.43
N ARG A 57 -30.49 -1.77 -19.13
CA ARG A 57 -29.40 -0.79 -19.32
C ARG A 57 -28.48 -0.45 -18.15
N VAL A 58 -27.91 -1.46 -17.48
CA VAL A 58 -26.61 -1.29 -16.81
C VAL A 58 -25.77 -2.54 -17.03
N SER A 59 -24.53 -2.42 -17.52
CA SER A 59 -23.64 -3.58 -17.68
C SER A 59 -23.45 -4.27 -16.32
N PHE A 60 -23.48 -5.60 -16.30
CA PHE A 60 -23.34 -6.39 -15.06
C PHE A 60 -22.08 -6.00 -14.25
N ALA A 61 -21.01 -5.60 -14.94
CA ALA A 61 -19.80 -5.05 -14.33
C ALA A 61 -20.04 -3.71 -13.61
N ARG A 62 -20.86 -2.81 -14.17
CA ARG A 62 -21.23 -1.53 -13.54
C ARG A 62 -22.17 -1.76 -12.34
N PHE A 63 -22.99 -2.81 -12.38
CA PHE A 63 -23.81 -3.22 -11.24
C PHE A 63 -23.00 -3.82 -10.10
N LEU A 64 -22.07 -4.74 -10.39
CA LEU A 64 -21.14 -5.29 -9.39
C LEU A 64 -20.27 -4.19 -8.78
N ARG A 65 -19.75 -3.26 -9.61
CA ARG A 65 -19.00 -2.10 -9.13
C ARG A 65 -19.86 -1.20 -8.24
N MET A 66 -21.12 -0.94 -8.60
CA MET A 66 -22.04 -0.19 -7.75
C MET A 66 -22.34 -0.91 -6.43
N ARG A 67 -22.50 -2.24 -6.43
CA ARG A 67 -22.77 -3.00 -5.19
C ARG A 67 -21.54 -3.09 -4.29
N LEU A 68 -20.34 -3.27 -4.84
CA LEU A 68 -19.09 -3.25 -4.08
C LEU A 68 -18.84 -1.87 -3.44
N VAL A 69 -19.07 -0.80 -4.20
CA VAL A 69 -18.98 0.58 -3.71
C VAL A 69 -20.04 0.83 -2.64
N ALA A 70 -21.28 0.36 -2.82
CA ALA A 70 -22.36 0.48 -1.84
C ALA A 70 -22.07 -0.32 -0.55
N SER A 71 -21.47 -1.50 -0.65
CA SER A 71 -21.07 -2.30 0.52
C SER A 71 -19.88 -1.69 1.26
N MET A 72 -18.91 -1.12 0.54
CA MET A 72 -17.79 -0.39 1.14
C MET A 72 -18.26 0.89 1.84
N THR A 73 -19.21 1.62 1.25
CA THR A 73 -19.81 2.80 1.90
C THR A 73 -20.66 2.44 3.11
N LEU A 74 -21.37 1.30 3.10
CA LEU A 74 -22.10 0.79 4.28
C LEU A 74 -21.15 0.37 5.42
N ILE A 75 -20.04 -0.28 5.10
CA ILE A 75 -19.00 -0.64 6.10
C ILE A 75 -18.34 0.64 6.65
N ALA A 76 -18.03 1.60 5.79
CA ALA A 76 -17.49 2.89 6.20
C ALA A 76 -18.49 3.69 7.05
N ALA A 77 -19.79 3.61 6.75
CA ALA A 77 -20.84 4.25 7.55
C ALA A 77 -20.99 3.61 8.94
N PHE A 78 -20.81 2.29 9.05
CA PHE A 78 -20.80 1.59 10.36
C PHE A 78 -19.57 1.92 11.22
N LEU A 79 -18.47 2.34 10.60
CA LEU A 79 -17.23 2.76 11.26
C LEU A 79 -17.09 4.29 11.39
N GLY A 80 -18.12 5.07 11.03
CA GLY A 80 -18.10 6.54 11.13
C GLY A 80 -17.25 7.27 10.07
N ASN A 81 -16.69 6.57 9.08
CA ASN A 81 -15.72 7.08 8.10
C ASN A 81 -16.26 7.20 6.66
N ALA A 82 -17.57 7.15 6.44
CA ALA A 82 -18.13 7.36 5.10
C ALA A 82 -17.89 8.79 4.58
N ALA A 83 -17.89 9.77 5.50
CA ALA A 83 -17.43 11.15 5.36
C ALA A 83 -16.05 11.25 4.69
N SER A 84 -15.04 10.88 5.50
CA SER A 84 -13.61 10.93 5.15
C SER A 84 -13.26 10.26 3.83
N TYR A 85 -13.90 9.13 3.50
CA TYR A 85 -13.61 8.40 2.27
C TYR A 85 -14.15 9.11 1.02
N ALA A 86 -15.32 9.75 1.12
CA ALA A 86 -15.89 10.52 0.01
C ALA A 86 -15.01 11.76 -0.31
N ASP A 87 -14.60 12.48 0.73
CA ASP A 87 -13.70 13.63 0.61
C ASP A 87 -12.34 13.20 0.05
N TYR A 88 -11.79 12.09 0.56
CA TYR A 88 -10.56 11.51 0.03
C TYR A 88 -10.64 11.18 -1.47
N GLU A 89 -11.70 10.51 -1.92
CA GLU A 89 -11.89 10.19 -3.34
C GLU A 89 -12.01 11.45 -4.19
N GLN A 90 -12.69 12.50 -3.70
CA GLN A 90 -12.74 13.79 -4.38
C GLN A 90 -11.33 14.40 -4.50
N GLY A 91 -10.54 14.35 -3.43
CA GLY A 91 -9.15 14.81 -3.44
C GLY A 91 -8.26 14.03 -4.42
N VAL A 92 -8.42 12.70 -4.53
CA VAL A 92 -7.69 11.87 -5.50
C VAL A 92 -8.06 12.25 -6.93
N ASN A 93 -9.35 12.43 -7.22
CA ASN A 93 -9.81 12.85 -8.54
C ASN A 93 -9.26 14.24 -8.91
N ALA A 94 -9.32 15.20 -7.99
CA ALA A 94 -8.75 16.52 -8.20
C ALA A 94 -7.23 16.47 -8.46
N ALA A 95 -6.48 15.66 -7.70
CA ALA A 95 -5.05 15.47 -7.93
C ALA A 95 -4.75 14.83 -9.29
N PHE A 96 -5.59 13.89 -9.74
CA PHE A 96 -5.49 13.26 -11.06
C PHE A 96 -5.70 14.28 -12.19
N ASP A 97 -6.65 15.20 -12.00
CA ASP A 97 -6.93 16.29 -12.95
C ASP A 97 -5.91 17.45 -12.86
N GLY A 98 -4.97 17.38 -11.91
CA GLY A 98 -3.95 18.40 -11.67
C GLY A 98 -4.43 19.60 -10.83
N ASP A 99 -5.65 19.58 -10.31
CA ASP A 99 -6.15 20.55 -9.35
C ASP A 99 -5.67 20.21 -7.93
N TYR A 100 -4.40 20.52 -7.68
CA TYR A 100 -3.78 20.26 -6.37
C TYR A 100 -4.31 21.17 -5.26
N ALA A 101 -4.94 22.30 -5.56
CA ALA A 101 -5.52 23.18 -4.55
C ALA A 101 -6.78 22.54 -3.96
N THR A 102 -7.63 21.94 -4.80
CA THR A 102 -8.76 21.13 -4.33
C THR A 102 -8.27 19.85 -3.66
N ALA A 103 -7.29 19.14 -4.25
CA ALA A 103 -6.73 17.95 -3.62
C ALA A 103 -6.19 18.21 -2.20
N TYR A 104 -5.46 19.31 -2.02
CA TYR A 104 -4.96 19.74 -0.71
C TYR A 104 -6.11 19.94 0.29
N ARG A 105 -7.17 20.63 -0.11
CA ARG A 105 -8.32 20.90 0.76
C ARG A 105 -8.99 19.61 1.21
N GLU A 106 -9.31 18.72 0.26
CA GLU A 106 -10.05 17.49 0.58
C GLU A 106 -9.18 16.50 1.37
N PHE A 107 -7.90 16.34 1.01
CA PHE A 107 -6.98 15.55 1.81
C PHE A 107 -6.80 16.12 3.22
N SER A 108 -6.79 17.45 3.37
CA SER A 108 -6.71 18.09 4.70
C SER A 108 -7.90 17.78 5.59
N ILE A 109 -9.11 17.64 5.01
CA ILE A 109 -10.31 17.27 5.76
C ILE A 109 -10.20 15.81 6.19
N ALA A 110 -10.03 14.89 5.23
CA ALA A 110 -9.95 13.46 5.51
C ALA A 110 -8.75 13.08 6.41
N ALA A 111 -7.62 13.78 6.30
CA ALA A 111 -6.43 13.54 7.14
C ALA A 111 -6.67 13.91 8.61
N LYS A 112 -7.43 14.98 8.88
CA LYS A 112 -7.84 15.39 10.24
C LYS A 112 -8.81 14.41 10.87
N GLU A 113 -9.60 13.72 10.05
CA GLU A 113 -10.47 12.61 10.49
C GLU A 113 -9.69 11.30 10.72
N GLY A 114 -8.37 11.31 10.52
CA GLY A 114 -7.49 10.18 10.82
C GLY A 114 -7.29 9.21 9.67
N LEU A 115 -7.82 9.47 8.47
CA LEU A 115 -7.66 8.55 7.34
C LEU A 115 -6.20 8.48 6.88
N ALA A 116 -5.53 7.35 7.13
CA ALA A 116 -4.11 7.14 6.83
C ALA A 116 -3.73 7.43 5.35
N LEU A 117 -4.61 7.07 4.40
CA LEU A 117 -4.41 7.37 2.97
C LEU A 117 -4.36 8.89 2.70
N ALA A 118 -5.24 9.66 3.34
CA ALA A 118 -5.29 11.11 3.19
C ALA A 118 -4.10 11.77 3.87
N GLN A 119 -3.71 11.30 5.06
CA GLN A 119 -2.51 11.77 5.76
C GLN A 119 -1.25 11.55 4.91
N TYR A 120 -1.10 10.36 4.32
CA TYR A 120 0.00 10.07 3.41
C TYR A 120 0.01 11.02 2.21
N ASN A 121 -1.12 11.16 1.50
CA ASN A 121 -1.19 12.03 0.33
C ASN A 121 -0.97 13.50 0.67
N LEU A 122 -1.45 13.97 1.82
CA LEU A 122 -1.20 15.32 2.31
C LEU A 122 0.29 15.54 2.59
N GLY A 123 0.95 14.55 3.21
CA GLY A 123 2.41 14.56 3.39
C GLY A 123 3.17 14.69 2.06
N ILE A 124 2.71 14.01 1.01
CA ILE A 124 3.28 14.14 -0.35
C ILE A 124 3.04 15.53 -0.94
N LEU A 125 1.87 16.14 -0.75
CA LEU A 125 1.62 17.50 -1.25
C LEU A 125 2.58 18.52 -0.61
N TYR A 126 2.79 18.44 0.70
CA TYR A 126 3.77 19.27 1.41
C TYR A 126 5.21 18.98 0.99
N PHE A 127 5.60 17.71 0.80
CA PHE A 127 6.95 17.37 0.34
C PHE A 127 7.25 17.91 -1.06
N THR A 128 6.25 17.85 -1.96
CA THR A 128 6.40 18.23 -3.36
C THR A 128 6.11 19.69 -3.65
N GLY A 129 5.47 20.41 -2.73
CA GLY A 129 4.99 21.77 -2.93
C GLY A 129 3.86 21.87 -3.96
N ARG A 130 3.03 20.82 -4.10
CA ARG A 130 1.92 20.79 -5.06
C ARG A 130 0.62 21.23 -4.38
N GLY A 131 0.04 22.34 -4.84
CA GLY A 131 -1.20 22.88 -4.28
C GLY A 131 -1.06 23.52 -2.90
N VAL A 132 0.12 23.41 -2.28
CA VAL A 132 0.53 24.02 -1.02
C VAL A 132 2.02 24.36 -1.11
N GLU A 133 2.48 25.32 -0.32
CA GLU A 133 3.92 25.62 -0.21
C GLU A 133 4.68 24.40 0.32
N ARG A 134 5.91 24.20 -0.18
CA ARG A 134 6.74 23.07 0.23
C ARG A 134 7.14 23.22 1.68
N ASP A 135 6.81 22.22 2.50
CA ASP A 135 7.13 22.20 3.92
C ASP A 135 7.50 20.77 4.35
N ALA A 136 8.77 20.58 4.70
CA ALA A 136 9.30 19.28 5.07
C ALA A 136 8.89 18.83 6.48
N GLU A 137 8.64 19.78 7.40
CA GLU A 137 8.17 19.46 8.75
C GLU A 137 6.72 18.98 8.71
N GLU A 138 5.87 19.65 7.92
CA GLU A 138 4.50 19.20 7.67
C GLU A 138 4.46 17.87 6.92
N ALA A 139 5.32 17.68 5.91
CA ALA A 139 5.45 16.40 5.23
C ALA A 139 5.81 15.27 6.19
N TYR A 140 6.79 15.51 7.08
CA TYR A 140 7.19 14.57 8.12
C TYR A 140 6.04 14.27 9.07
N ARG A 141 5.33 15.30 9.55
CA ARG A 141 4.22 15.13 10.48
C ARG A 141 3.12 14.24 9.93
N TRP A 142 2.63 14.55 8.73
CA TRP A 142 1.53 13.79 8.13
C TRP A 142 1.93 12.40 7.66
N THR A 143 3.15 12.25 7.12
CA THR A 143 3.67 10.93 6.74
C THR A 143 3.92 10.05 7.97
N SER A 144 4.37 10.63 9.09
CA SER A 144 4.53 9.92 10.37
C SER A 144 3.20 9.41 10.90
N ALA A 145 2.16 10.26 10.90
CA ALA A 145 0.83 9.85 11.33
C ALA A 145 0.28 8.67 10.49
N ALA A 146 0.48 8.68 9.17
CA ALA A 146 0.09 7.57 8.31
C ALA A 146 0.93 6.31 8.56
N ALA A 147 2.25 6.47 8.77
CA ALA A 147 3.18 5.37 9.02
C ALA A 147 2.89 4.64 10.34
N GLU A 148 2.53 5.38 11.39
CA GLU A 148 2.11 4.87 12.70
C GLU A 148 0.82 4.05 12.61
N GLN A 149 -0.07 4.37 11.67
CA GLN A 149 -1.27 3.59 11.37
C GLN A 149 -1.00 2.35 10.51
N GLY A 150 0.25 2.06 10.16
CA GLY A 150 0.61 0.90 9.35
C GLY A 150 0.58 1.15 7.84
N HIS A 151 0.44 2.39 7.38
CA HIS A 151 0.45 2.69 5.94
C HIS A 151 1.85 2.41 5.34
N VAL A 152 1.95 1.34 4.57
CA VAL A 152 3.22 0.75 4.12
C VAL A 152 4.08 1.73 3.30
N ALA A 153 3.49 2.44 2.34
CA ALA A 153 4.23 3.44 1.57
C ALA A 153 4.62 4.67 2.40
N ALA A 154 3.88 4.97 3.48
CA ALA A 154 4.22 6.08 4.36
C ALA A 154 5.43 5.72 5.22
N GLN A 155 5.50 4.48 5.72
CA GLN A 155 6.67 3.97 6.45
C GLN A 155 7.94 4.04 5.59
N PHE A 156 7.87 3.63 4.33
CA PHE A 156 9.01 3.72 3.40
C PHE A 156 9.43 5.17 3.11
N ASN A 157 8.47 6.06 2.85
CA ASN A 157 8.78 7.46 2.57
C ASN A 157 9.30 8.20 3.80
N LEU A 158 8.77 7.92 4.99
CA LEU A 158 9.26 8.45 6.24
C LEU A 158 10.72 8.03 6.50
N ALA A 159 11.02 6.75 6.28
CA ALA A 159 12.38 6.24 6.38
C ALA A 159 13.32 6.96 5.41
N THR A 160 12.87 7.19 4.18
CA THR A 160 13.64 7.93 3.17
C THR A 160 13.88 9.37 3.57
N LEU A 161 12.86 10.06 4.08
CA LEU A 161 12.96 11.45 4.56
C LEU A 161 13.97 11.59 5.71
N LEU A 162 13.95 10.65 6.65
CA LEU A 162 14.89 10.59 7.77
C LEU A 162 16.31 10.21 7.34
N MET A 163 16.44 9.37 6.32
CA MET A 163 17.75 8.97 5.78
C MET A 163 18.40 10.10 4.98
N THR A 164 17.63 10.89 4.23
CA THR A 164 18.17 12.03 3.48
C THR A 164 18.36 13.26 4.36
N GLY A 165 17.52 13.44 5.38
CA GLY A 165 17.45 14.66 6.18
C GLY A 165 16.96 15.87 5.37
N GLU A 166 16.17 15.65 4.32
CA GLU A 166 15.69 16.76 3.47
C GLU A 166 14.65 17.58 4.23
N GLY A 167 15.09 18.70 4.81
CA GLY A 167 14.22 19.62 5.54
C GLY A 167 13.74 19.11 6.91
N VAL A 168 14.26 17.98 7.37
CA VAL A 168 14.11 17.48 8.75
C VAL A 168 15.44 16.99 9.30
N THR A 169 15.53 16.81 10.61
CA THR A 169 16.72 16.23 11.22
C THR A 169 16.94 14.81 10.71
N LYS A 170 18.11 14.57 10.14
CA LYS A 170 18.53 13.24 9.69
C LYS A 170 18.66 12.28 10.87
N ASP A 171 18.07 11.10 10.75
CA ASP A 171 18.18 10.01 11.73
C ASP A 171 18.20 8.65 11.03
N ALA A 172 19.41 8.13 10.82
CA ALA A 172 19.61 6.85 10.14
C ALA A 172 19.10 5.66 10.97
N SER A 173 19.14 5.74 12.30
CA SER A 173 18.66 4.67 13.18
C SER A 173 17.14 4.55 13.08
N MET A 174 16.43 5.66 13.16
CA MET A 174 14.98 5.69 13.02
C MET A 174 14.55 5.33 11.59
N ALA A 175 15.30 5.75 10.57
CA ALA A 175 15.06 5.33 9.20
C ALA A 175 15.16 3.81 9.00
N VAL A 176 16.18 3.16 9.58
CA VAL A 176 16.32 1.69 9.54
C VAL A 176 15.12 0.99 10.16
N ASP A 177 14.61 1.49 11.29
CA ASP A 177 13.41 0.93 11.92
C ASP A 177 12.19 1.04 11.00
N TRP A 178 11.94 2.22 10.44
CA TRP A 178 10.81 2.44 9.52
C TRP A 178 10.92 1.64 8.22
N TYR A 179 12.11 1.55 7.60
CA TYR A 179 12.32 0.65 6.46
C TYR A 179 12.07 -0.80 6.85
N SER A 180 12.50 -1.23 8.04
CA SER A 180 12.30 -2.62 8.49
C SER A 180 10.83 -2.95 8.67
N ARG A 181 10.04 -2.00 9.20
CA ARG A 181 8.57 -2.12 9.29
C ARG A 181 7.93 -2.19 7.90
N ALA A 182 8.32 -1.29 6.99
CA ALA A 182 7.80 -1.28 5.62
C ALA A 182 8.10 -2.59 4.88
N ALA A 183 9.32 -3.11 5.00
CA ALA A 183 9.73 -4.39 4.41
C ALA A 183 8.92 -5.57 4.94
N LYS A 184 8.72 -5.63 6.26
CA LYS A 184 7.89 -6.66 6.90
C LYS A 184 6.41 -6.55 6.53
N ALA A 185 5.93 -5.33 6.31
CA ALA A 185 4.57 -5.05 5.83
C ALA A 185 4.39 -5.25 4.31
N GLY A 186 5.42 -5.73 3.61
CA GLY A 186 5.34 -6.12 2.20
C GLY A 186 5.74 -5.03 1.20
N HIS A 187 6.38 -3.94 1.63
CA HIS A 187 6.97 -2.97 0.70
C HIS A 187 8.15 -3.63 -0.05
N PRO A 188 8.10 -3.78 -1.38
CA PRO A 188 9.11 -4.54 -2.11
C PRO A 188 10.50 -3.91 -2.03
N GLU A 189 10.58 -2.59 -2.16
CA GLU A 189 11.85 -1.86 -2.24
C GLU A 189 12.52 -1.65 -0.88
N ALA A 190 11.77 -1.68 0.23
CA ALA A 190 12.31 -1.37 1.56
C ALA A 190 13.40 -2.35 2.00
N ALA A 191 13.24 -3.65 1.71
CA ALA A 191 14.25 -4.66 2.02
C ALA A 191 15.52 -4.49 1.18
N SER A 192 15.40 -4.09 -0.08
CA SER A 192 16.55 -3.79 -0.96
C SER A 192 17.32 -2.55 -0.50
N GLU A 193 16.63 -1.52 -0.01
CA GLU A 193 17.25 -0.32 0.56
C GLU A 193 18.03 -0.67 1.84
N LEU A 194 17.43 -1.43 2.77
CA LEU A 194 18.13 -1.92 3.96
C LEU A 194 19.37 -2.74 3.62
N ALA A 195 19.24 -3.68 2.67
CA ALA A 195 20.37 -4.48 2.21
C ALA A 195 21.51 -3.61 1.68
N THR A 196 21.18 -2.56 0.93
CA THR A 196 22.18 -1.63 0.38
C THR A 196 22.82 -0.79 1.49
N LEU A 197 22.03 -0.26 2.43
CA LEU A 197 22.51 0.53 3.57
C LEU A 197 23.55 -0.24 4.40
N PHE A 198 23.22 -1.46 4.82
CA PHE A 198 24.12 -2.30 5.60
C PHE A 198 25.32 -2.82 4.79
N PHE A 199 25.17 -3.00 3.47
CA PHE A 199 26.28 -3.43 2.61
C PHE A 199 27.30 -2.32 2.38
N ASP A 200 26.82 -1.10 2.10
CA ASP A 200 27.66 0.06 1.83
C ASP A 200 28.26 0.64 3.13
N GLY A 201 27.54 0.51 4.26
CA GLY A 201 27.98 1.04 5.55
C GLY A 201 28.01 2.57 5.60
N ARG A 202 27.16 3.21 4.79
CA ARG A 202 27.01 4.67 4.78
C ARG A 202 25.86 5.00 5.72
N GLU A 203 26.09 5.88 6.68
CA GLU A 203 25.12 6.29 7.73
C GLU A 203 24.82 5.24 8.81
N VAL A 204 25.01 3.96 8.50
CA VAL A 204 24.88 2.83 9.45
C VAL A 204 26.16 2.02 9.48
N GLU A 205 26.42 1.33 10.58
CA GLU A 205 27.56 0.41 10.66
C GLU A 205 27.41 -0.70 9.60
N ARG A 206 28.50 -0.95 8.87
CA ARG A 206 28.50 -1.94 7.80
C ARG A 206 28.33 -3.34 8.38
N ASP A 207 27.29 -4.04 7.96
CA ASP A 207 27.04 -5.42 8.33
C ASP A 207 26.63 -6.24 7.09
N ARG A 208 27.57 -7.06 6.59
CA ARG A 208 27.37 -7.90 5.41
C ARG A 208 26.41 -9.06 5.65
N VAL A 209 26.31 -9.53 6.89
CA VAL A 209 25.43 -10.63 7.28
C VAL A 209 23.98 -10.14 7.30
N VAL A 210 23.74 -8.98 7.92
CA VAL A 210 22.42 -8.32 7.91
C VAL A 210 22.05 -7.87 6.50
N ALA A 211 22.98 -7.32 5.72
CA ALA A 211 22.74 -6.96 4.33
C ALA A 211 22.30 -8.16 3.47
N HIS A 212 22.97 -9.31 3.62
CA HIS A 212 22.59 -10.54 2.91
C HIS A 212 21.21 -11.04 3.33
N ALA A 213 20.90 -11.01 4.63
CA ALA A 213 19.59 -11.43 5.12
C ALA A 213 18.46 -10.55 4.56
N TRP A 214 18.63 -9.23 4.52
CA TRP A 214 17.66 -8.31 3.90
C TRP A 214 17.55 -8.49 2.39
N ALA A 215 18.67 -8.73 1.68
CA ALA A 215 18.63 -9.02 0.25
C ALA A 215 17.91 -10.34 -0.05
N SER A 216 18.12 -11.36 0.78
CA SER A 216 17.40 -12.64 0.70
C SER A 216 15.90 -12.45 0.95
N TYR A 217 15.54 -11.59 1.91
CA TYR A 217 14.16 -11.19 2.16
C TYR A 217 13.54 -10.47 0.96
N ALA A 218 14.29 -9.56 0.33
CA ALA A 218 13.84 -8.84 -0.87
C ALA A 218 13.59 -9.80 -2.06
N VAL A 219 14.48 -10.77 -2.28
CA VAL A 219 14.31 -11.82 -3.31
C VAL A 219 13.07 -12.67 -3.04
N ALA A 220 12.88 -13.12 -1.79
CA ALA A 220 11.71 -13.90 -1.40
C ALA A 220 10.38 -13.16 -1.65
N ASN A 221 10.40 -11.83 -1.56
CA ASN A 221 9.25 -10.95 -1.81
C ASN A 221 9.23 -10.37 -3.25
N LYS A 222 10.04 -10.91 -4.17
CA LYS A 222 10.06 -10.54 -5.60
C LYS A 222 10.34 -9.06 -5.86
N ALA A 223 11.16 -8.43 -5.02
CA ALA A 223 11.60 -7.06 -5.24
C ALA A 223 12.48 -6.96 -6.51
N GLU A 224 12.27 -5.91 -7.31
CA GLU A 224 12.99 -5.73 -8.58
C GLU A 224 14.49 -5.54 -8.34
N GLY A 225 15.33 -6.25 -9.11
CA GLY A 225 16.79 -6.17 -9.00
C GLY A 225 17.39 -6.81 -7.74
N ALA A 226 16.58 -7.39 -6.85
CA ALA A 226 17.06 -7.98 -5.60
C ALA A 226 18.01 -9.16 -5.82
N ASP A 227 17.81 -9.97 -6.87
CA ASP A 227 18.70 -11.09 -7.20
C ASP A 227 20.12 -10.62 -7.54
N ALA A 228 20.23 -9.53 -8.29
CA ALA A 228 21.52 -8.95 -8.67
C ALA A 228 22.22 -8.33 -7.44
N LEU A 229 21.46 -7.72 -6.54
CA LEU A 229 21.97 -7.21 -5.27
C LEU A 229 22.47 -8.35 -4.38
N LEU A 230 21.68 -9.41 -4.22
CA LEU A 230 22.05 -10.59 -3.45
C LEU A 230 23.34 -11.23 -3.99
N ALA A 231 23.43 -11.46 -5.31
CA ALA A 231 24.64 -11.99 -5.94
C ALA A 231 25.86 -11.06 -5.79
N ARG A 232 25.65 -9.73 -5.76
CA ARG A 232 26.72 -8.77 -5.47
C ARG A 232 27.23 -8.90 -4.04
N ILE A 233 26.32 -9.07 -3.09
CA ILE A 233 26.65 -9.25 -1.67
C ILE A 233 27.40 -10.57 -1.48
N GLU A 234 26.85 -11.69 -1.97
CA GLU A 234 27.42 -13.04 -1.79
C GLU A 234 28.86 -13.17 -2.30
N ARG A 235 29.24 -12.47 -3.38
CA ARG A 235 30.63 -12.43 -3.87
C ARG A 235 31.63 -11.82 -2.88
N LYS A 236 31.15 -11.13 -1.84
CA LYS A 236 31.97 -10.45 -0.83
C LYS A 236 31.91 -11.13 0.54
N LEU A 237 31.11 -12.18 0.71
CA LEU A 237 31.00 -12.93 1.96
C LEU A 237 31.93 -14.15 1.93
N ASP A 238 32.51 -14.48 3.08
CA ASP A 238 33.12 -15.79 3.29
C ASP A 238 32.09 -16.87 3.67
N THR A 239 32.54 -18.11 3.82
CA THR A 239 31.66 -19.25 4.13
C THR A 239 31.02 -19.17 5.51
N ALA A 240 31.70 -18.57 6.50
CA ALA A 240 31.18 -18.39 7.85
C ALA A 240 30.11 -17.29 7.89
N GLU A 241 30.37 -16.16 7.23
CA GLU A 241 29.43 -15.05 7.07
C GLU A 241 28.18 -15.50 6.31
N LEU A 242 28.33 -16.24 5.20
CA LEU A 242 27.19 -16.75 4.43
C LEU A 242 26.33 -17.72 5.26
N SER A 243 26.97 -18.58 6.05
CA SER A 243 26.26 -19.49 6.96
C SER A 243 25.52 -18.74 8.07
N ALA A 244 26.11 -17.67 8.60
CA ALA A 244 25.46 -16.79 9.58
C ALA A 244 24.27 -16.05 8.98
N ALA A 245 24.40 -15.50 7.77
CA ALA A 245 23.36 -14.74 7.10
C ALA A 245 22.12 -15.58 6.79
N ARG A 246 22.34 -16.82 6.31
CA ARG A 246 21.26 -17.78 6.08
C ARG A 246 20.51 -18.14 7.37
N ARG A 247 21.22 -18.27 8.50
CA ARG A 247 20.59 -18.49 9.81
C ARG A 247 19.77 -17.28 10.25
N LEU A 248 20.29 -16.07 10.08
CA LEU A 248 19.59 -14.83 10.42
C LEU A 248 18.30 -14.69 9.58
N PHE A 249 18.39 -14.90 8.27
CA PHE A 249 17.22 -14.88 7.40
C PHE A 249 16.17 -15.93 7.80
N ALA A 250 16.59 -17.15 8.13
CA ALA A 250 15.67 -18.20 8.58
C ALA A 250 14.94 -17.81 9.88
N GLN A 251 15.61 -17.11 10.81
CA GLN A 251 14.96 -16.62 12.04
C GLN A 251 13.83 -15.63 11.73
N TRP A 252 14.01 -14.76 10.72
CA TRP A 252 12.98 -13.79 10.34
C TRP A 252 11.76 -14.43 9.69
N GLN A 253 11.89 -15.60 9.07
CA GLN A 253 10.75 -16.33 8.49
C GLN A 253 9.88 -17.06 9.52
N ILE A 254 10.40 -17.27 10.74
CA ILE A 254 9.72 -17.99 11.82
C ILE A 254 8.95 -17.02 12.73
N ALA A 255 9.26 -15.72 12.67
CA ALA A 255 8.58 -14.71 13.47
C ALA A 255 7.18 -14.41 12.87
N PRO A 256 6.10 -14.49 13.68
CA PRO A 256 4.72 -14.23 13.23
C PRO A 256 4.46 -12.76 12.92
#